data_AF-A0A4Y2R3D9-F1
#
_entry.id   AF-A0A4Y2R3D9-F1
#
_cell.length_a   1.000
_cell.length_b   1.000
_cell.length_c   1.000
_cell.angle_alpha   90.00
_cell.angle_beta   90.00
_cell.angle_gamma   90.00
#
_symmetry.space_group_name_H-M   'P 1'
#
loop_
_entity.id
_entity.type
_entity.pdbx_description
1 polymer ?
#
loop_
_entity_poly.entity_id
_entity_poly.type
_entity_poly.pdbx_seq_one_letter_code
_entity_poly.pdbx_strand_id
1 'polypeptide(L)'
;MDRHWESGFWFRYLFYSNSTESIKLVIRNADDSDKQRFIIGENGLHLCQKLIDGRKWFLLELFIAECALSEEAKAKLKDVFMKSGFRSNSRLHERFFHLINTANVEDCSKRSLEDMENEEHENVEHDQGLAEHIKMKRRRRY
;
A
#
# COMPACT_ATOMS: atom_id res chain seq x y z
N MET A 1 4.55 24.12 14.81
CA MET A 1 4.96 23.87 13.41
C MET A 1 3.79 24.17 12.49
N ASP A 2 4.06 24.69 11.30
CA ASP A 2 3.06 25.05 10.30
C ASP A 2 2.31 23.81 9.77
N ARG A 3 0.98 23.87 9.79
CA ARG A 3 0.03 22.79 9.48
C ARG A 3 -0.04 22.40 8.00
N HIS A 4 1.03 22.59 7.22
CA HIS A 4 1.03 22.39 5.78
C HIS A 4 0.78 20.93 5.33
N TRP A 5 1.04 19.94 6.20
CA TRP A 5 0.71 18.54 5.93
C TRP A 5 -0.80 18.26 5.95
N GLU A 6 -1.61 19.08 6.63
CA GLU A 6 -3.08 18.92 6.69
C GLU A 6 -3.73 19.07 5.32
N SER A 7 -3.11 19.82 4.39
CA SER A 7 -3.58 19.96 3.01
C SER A 7 -3.53 18.64 2.22
N GLY A 8 -2.76 17.65 2.71
CA GLY A 8 -2.73 16.25 2.24
C GLY A 8 -2.23 16.01 0.81
N PHE A 9 -2.23 17.02 -0.06
CA PHE A 9 -2.00 16.86 -1.50
C PHE A 9 -0.56 16.49 -1.83
N TRP A 10 0.42 17.24 -1.31
CA TRP A 10 1.83 16.95 -1.58
C TRP A 10 2.32 15.68 -0.88
N PHE A 11 1.80 15.41 0.32
CA PHE A 11 2.14 14.19 1.06
C PHE A 11 1.70 12.93 0.30
N ARG A 12 0.50 12.93 -0.30
CA ARG A 12 0.03 11.83 -1.16
C ARG A 12 0.95 11.59 -2.35
N TYR A 13 1.55 12.63 -2.91
CA TYR A 13 2.47 12.49 -4.05
C TYR A 13 3.68 11.64 -3.70
N LEU A 14 4.21 11.73 -2.47
CA LEU A 14 5.33 10.90 -2.01
C LEU A 14 5.02 9.40 -2.09
N PHE A 15 3.78 9.03 -1.78
CA PHE A 15 3.29 7.65 -1.89
C PHE A 15 3.05 7.21 -3.34
N TYR A 16 2.64 8.13 -4.21
CA TYR A 16 2.47 7.83 -5.63
C TYR A 16 3.81 7.65 -6.34
N SER A 17 4.83 8.41 -5.94
CA SER A 17 6.19 8.28 -6.46
C SER A 17 7.01 7.18 -5.78
N ASN A 18 6.42 6.39 -4.88
CA ASN A 18 7.09 5.35 -4.09
C ASN A 18 8.37 5.85 -3.36
N SER A 19 8.42 7.13 -2.98
CA SER A 19 9.63 7.72 -2.39
C SER A 19 9.75 7.37 -0.90
N THR A 20 10.12 6.11 -0.61
CA THR A 20 10.13 5.55 0.75
C THR A 20 11.01 6.35 1.72
N GLU A 21 12.16 6.83 1.26
CA GLU A 21 13.06 7.67 2.06
C GLU A 21 12.43 9.03 2.40
N SER A 22 11.78 9.67 1.43
CA SER A 22 11.07 10.94 1.66
C SER A 22 9.87 10.75 2.58
N ILE A 23 9.13 9.64 2.42
CA ILE A 23 8.00 9.28 3.29
C ILE A 23 8.49 9.14 4.74
N LYS A 24 9.54 8.34 4.97
CA LYS A 24 10.17 8.17 6.29
C LYS A 24 10.61 9.51 6.87
N LEU A 25 11.33 10.31 6.07
CA LEU A 25 11.85 11.60 6.51
C LEU A 25 10.72 12.53 6.97
N VAL A 26 9.64 12.64 6.18
CA VAL A 26 8.52 13.53 6.52
C VAL A 26 7.78 13.03 7.76
N ILE A 27 7.49 11.73 7.84
CA ILE A 27 6.74 11.19 8.98
C ILE A 27 7.55 11.26 10.28
N ARG A 28 8.84 10.93 10.25
CA ARG A 28 9.70 10.96 11.45
C ARG A 28 9.87 12.34 12.05
N ASN A 29 9.82 13.38 11.23
CA ASN A 29 9.94 14.78 11.68
C ASN A 29 8.63 15.37 12.20
N ALA A 30 7.49 14.67 12.06
CA ALA A 30 6.24 15.09 12.68
C ALA A 30 6.18 14.66 14.15
N ASP A 31 5.35 15.34 14.94
CA ASP A 31 5.04 14.91 16.31
C ASP A 31 4.13 13.68 16.29
N ASP A 32 4.27 12.77 17.26
CA ASP A 32 3.47 11.53 17.30
C ASP A 32 1.96 11.79 17.37
N SER A 33 1.54 12.86 18.07
CA SER A 33 0.14 13.29 18.11
C SER A 33 -0.37 13.70 16.73
N ASP A 34 0.47 14.37 15.94
CA ASP A 34 0.13 14.84 14.60
C ASP A 34 0.06 13.67 13.62
N LYS A 35 1.00 12.71 13.71
CA LYS A 35 0.97 11.46 12.93
C LYS A 35 -0.32 10.68 13.16
N GLN A 36 -0.68 10.45 14.43
CA GLN A 36 -1.88 9.72 14.79
C GLN A 36 -3.14 10.47 14.35
N ARG A 37 -3.16 11.79 14.49
CA ARG A 37 -4.28 12.62 14.00
C ARG A 37 -4.42 12.56 12.49
N PHE A 38 -3.31 12.55 11.75
CA PHE A 38 -3.33 12.50 10.28
C PHE A 38 -3.90 11.18 9.77
N ILE A 39 -3.35 10.06 10.22
CA ILE A 39 -3.71 8.72 9.70
C ILE A 39 -5.16 8.34 10.04
N ILE A 40 -5.67 8.78 11.18
CA ILE A 40 -7.07 8.62 11.58
C ILE A 40 -7.98 9.63 10.87
N GLY A 41 -7.43 10.78 10.45
CA GLY A 41 -8.15 11.81 9.74
C GLY A 41 -8.56 11.39 8.32
N GLU A 42 -9.52 12.11 7.74
CA GLU A 42 -10.05 11.85 6.41
C GLU A 42 -8.96 11.69 5.34
N ASN A 43 -7.93 12.55 5.38
CA ASN A 43 -6.85 12.51 4.42
C ASN A 43 -5.99 11.25 4.51
N GLY A 44 -5.69 10.80 5.74
CA GLY A 44 -4.96 9.57 6.01
C GLY A 44 -5.77 8.34 5.64
N LEU A 45 -7.05 8.30 5.99
CA LEU A 45 -7.96 7.21 5.62
C LEU A 45 -8.08 7.03 4.10
N HIS A 46 -8.26 8.14 3.37
CA HIS A 46 -8.31 8.09 1.92
C HIS A 46 -6.96 7.64 1.32
N LEU A 47 -5.83 8.01 1.92
CA LEU A 47 -4.53 7.49 1.52
C LEU A 47 -4.42 5.98 1.77
N CYS A 48 -4.78 5.50 2.95
CA CYS A 48 -4.82 4.07 3.27
C CYS A 48 -5.68 3.31 2.27
N GLN A 49 -6.87 3.82 1.95
CA GLN A 49 -7.75 3.20 0.96
C GLN A 49 -7.10 3.12 -0.41
N LYS A 50 -6.49 4.21 -0.89
CA LYS A 50 -5.79 4.23 -2.18
C LYS A 50 -4.62 3.25 -2.24
N LEU A 51 -3.89 3.09 -1.15
CA LEU A 51 -2.80 2.11 -1.07
C LEU A 51 -3.33 0.67 -1.10
N ILE A 52 -4.43 0.39 -0.39
CA ILE A 52 -5.12 -0.91 -0.42
C ILE A 52 -5.61 -1.22 -1.84
N ASP A 53 -6.33 -0.30 -2.48
CA ASP A 53 -6.88 -0.46 -3.82
C ASP A 53 -5.76 -0.68 -4.86
N GLY A 54 -4.65 0.04 -4.71
CA GLY A 54 -3.46 -0.09 -5.55
C GLY A 54 -2.54 -1.26 -5.18
N ARG A 55 -2.93 -2.12 -4.23
CA ARG A 55 -2.11 -3.22 -3.68
C ARG A 55 -0.72 -2.82 -3.19
N LYS A 56 -0.52 -1.55 -2.83
CA LYS A 56 0.74 -1.00 -2.33
C LYS A 56 0.90 -1.27 -0.83
N TRP A 57 0.88 -2.54 -0.44
CA TRP A 57 0.90 -2.97 0.96
C TRP A 57 2.19 -2.57 1.69
N PHE A 58 3.34 -2.64 1.01
CA PHE A 58 4.63 -2.25 1.60
C PHE A 58 4.66 -0.77 2.02
N LEU A 59 4.03 0.13 1.24
CA LEU A 59 3.93 1.54 1.60
C LEU A 59 2.95 1.76 2.75
N LEU A 60 1.88 0.98 2.79
CA LEU A 60 0.90 1.03 3.86
C LEU A 60 1.49 0.57 5.20
N GLU A 61 2.29 -0.49 5.16
CA GLU A 61 3.06 -0.99 6.29
C GLU A 61 4.05 0.06 6.78
N LEU A 62 4.84 0.62 5.86
CA LEU A 62 5.77 1.69 6.18
C LEU A 62 5.07 2.89 6.83
N PHE A 63 3.94 3.32 6.26
CA PHE A 63 3.18 4.46 6.78
C PHE A 63 2.69 4.21 8.20
N ILE A 64 2.08 3.04 8.45
CA ILE A 64 1.54 2.70 9.76
C ILE A 64 2.65 2.53 10.79
N ALA A 65 3.77 1.90 10.43
CA ALA A 65 4.92 1.73 11.31
C ALA A 65 5.54 3.08 11.72
N GLU A 66 5.75 3.99 10.76
CA GLU A 66 6.33 5.31 11.04
C GLU A 66 5.37 6.22 11.83
N CYS A 67 4.06 5.96 11.80
CA CYS A 67 3.09 6.69 12.62
C CYS A 67 3.09 6.30 14.11
N ALA A 68 3.81 5.24 14.52
CA ALA A 68 3.96 4.82 15.92
C ALA A 68 2.63 4.82 16.71
N LEU A 69 1.59 4.22 16.13
CA LEU A 69 0.24 4.20 16.72
C LEU A 69 0.19 3.58 18.13
N SER A 70 -0.41 4.30 19.08
CA SER A 70 -0.84 3.72 20.35
C SER A 70 -1.98 2.71 20.15
N GLU A 71 -2.23 1.84 21.13
CA GLU A 71 -3.34 0.88 21.06
C GLU A 71 -4.71 1.57 20.92
N GLU A 72 -4.90 2.72 21.58
CA GLU A 72 -6.11 3.53 21.42
C GLU A 72 -6.22 4.07 19.98
N ALA A 73 -5.12 4.59 19.41
CA ALA A 73 -5.10 5.07 18.04
C ALA A 73 -5.35 3.95 17.02
N LYS A 74 -4.81 2.75 17.25
CA LYS A 74 -5.08 1.55 16.44
C LYS A 74 -6.56 1.18 16.48
N ALA A 75 -7.18 1.15 17.65
CA ALA A 75 -8.60 0.87 17.81
C ALA A 75 -9.46 1.91 17.08
N LYS A 76 -9.14 3.19 17.24
CA LYS A 76 -9.84 4.30 16.59
C LYS A 76 -9.68 4.27 15.08
N LEU A 77 -8.49 3.98 14.57
CA LEU A 77 -8.24 3.85 13.13
C LEU A 77 -9.13 2.75 12.51
N LYS A 78 -9.22 1.58 13.16
CA LYS A 78 -10.07 0.47 12.72
C LYS A 78 -11.56 0.86 12.71
N ASP A 79 -12.04 1.50 13.78
CA ASP A 79 -13.43 1.95 13.89
C ASP A 79 -13.79 2.98 12.81
N VAL A 80 -12.96 4.01 12.63
CA VAL A 80 -13.22 5.04 11.62
C VAL A 80 -13.11 4.46 10.21
N PHE A 81 -12.16 3.56 9.97
CA PHE A 81 -12.04 2.87 8.68
C PHE A 81 -13.29 2.02 8.36
N MET A 82 -13.85 1.29 9.33
CA MET A 82 -15.12 0.57 9.12
C MET A 82 -16.28 1.53 8.81
N LYS A 83 -16.36 2.66 9.53
CA LYS A 83 -17.43 3.66 9.36
C LYS A 83 -17.32 4.47 8.07
N SER A 84 -16.14 4.55 7.48
CA SER A 84 -15.89 5.31 6.25
C SER A 84 -16.67 4.79 5.04
N GLY A 85 -17.21 3.57 5.10
CA GLY A 85 -18.00 2.99 4.01
C GLY A 85 -17.18 2.67 2.76
N PHE A 86 -15.85 2.62 2.85
CA PHE A 86 -15.02 2.20 1.73
C PHE A 86 -15.38 0.79 1.28
N ARG A 87 -15.77 0.66 0.01
CA ARG A 87 -16.11 -0.60 -0.63
C ARG A 87 -14.84 -1.39 -0.95
N SER A 88 -14.20 -1.96 0.05
CA SER A 88 -13.11 -2.91 -0.15
C SER A 88 -13.59 -4.32 0.19
N ASN A 89 -13.01 -5.31 -0.48
CA ASN A 89 -13.28 -6.72 -0.19
C ASN A 89 -12.94 -7.03 1.28
N SER A 90 -13.76 -7.83 1.97
CA SER A 90 -13.57 -8.21 3.38
C SER A 90 -12.15 -8.75 3.65
N ARG A 91 -11.56 -9.47 2.69
CA ARG A 91 -10.18 -9.97 2.80
C ARG A 91 -9.13 -8.85 2.90
N LEU A 92 -9.34 -7.74 2.21
CA LEU A 92 -8.42 -6.59 2.25
C LEU A 92 -8.56 -5.85 3.59
N HIS A 93 -9.78 -5.79 4.15
CA HIS A 93 -10.02 -5.24 5.48
C HIS A 93 -9.33 -6.06 6.56
N GLU A 94 -9.46 -7.39 6.49
CA GLU A 94 -8.77 -8.31 7.40
C GLU A 94 -7.25 -8.13 7.35
N ARG A 95 -6.67 -8.07 6.14
CA ARG A 95 -5.22 -7.82 5.98
C ARG A 95 -4.81 -6.46 6.55
N PHE A 96 -5.60 -5.42 6.32
CA PHE A 96 -5.34 -4.10 6.86
C PHE A 96 -5.38 -4.08 8.39
N PHE A 97 -6.36 -4.73 9.01
CA PHE A 97 -6.46 -4.81 10.47
C PHE A 97 -5.36 -5.64 11.09
N HIS A 98 -4.96 -6.73 10.43
CA HIS A 98 -3.80 -7.49 10.82
C HIS A 98 -2.55 -6.60 10.87
N LEU A 99 -2.32 -5.83 9.80
CA LEU A 99 -1.17 -4.92 9.69
C LEU A 99 -1.20 -3.82 10.78
N ILE A 100 -2.37 -3.27 11.12
CA ILE A 100 -2.50 -2.34 12.25
C ILE A 100 -2.14 -3.01 13.59
N ASN A 101 -2.56 -4.26 13.79
CA ASN A 101 -2.29 -4.99 15.04
C ASN A 101 -0.80 -5.31 15.20
N THR A 102 -0.14 -5.71 14.11
CA THR A 102 1.28 -6.06 14.11
C THR A 102 2.22 -4.85 14.08
N ALA A 103 1.69 -3.66 13.76
CA ALA A 103 2.47 -2.44 13.79
C ALA A 103 3.05 -2.17 15.20
N ASN A 104 4.29 -1.69 15.22
CA ASN A 104 5.05 -1.35 16.43
C ASN A 104 5.44 -2.53 17.33
N VAL A 105 5.15 -3.78 16.92
CA VAL A 105 5.82 -4.94 17.50
C VAL A 105 7.22 -4.98 16.89
N GLU A 106 8.26 -4.89 17.73
CA GLU A 106 9.67 -4.70 17.36
C GLU A 106 10.27 -5.74 16.37
N ASP A 107 9.49 -6.71 15.90
CA ASP A 107 9.97 -7.90 15.18
C ASP A 107 9.36 -8.12 13.78
N CYS A 108 8.79 -7.09 13.12
CA CYS A 108 8.34 -7.23 11.72
C CYS A 108 9.36 -6.77 10.67
N SER A 109 10.41 -6.06 11.05
CA SER A 109 11.37 -5.49 10.08
C SER A 109 12.32 -6.50 9.43
N LYS A 110 12.19 -7.82 9.68
CA LYS A 110 13.14 -8.82 9.18
C LYS A 110 12.55 -9.94 8.31
N ARG A 111 11.23 -10.04 8.11
CA ARG A 111 10.66 -11.29 7.53
C ARG A 111 9.62 -11.17 6.40
N SER A 112 9.39 -10.02 5.78
CA SER A 112 8.40 -9.93 4.69
C SER A 112 8.78 -9.09 3.47
N LEU A 113 10.06 -8.77 3.29
CA LEU A 113 10.52 -8.12 2.05
C LEU A 113 10.93 -9.12 0.96
N GLU A 114 11.33 -10.34 1.30
CA GLU A 114 11.82 -11.33 0.32
C GLU A 114 10.70 -12.23 -0.25
N ASP A 115 9.59 -12.44 0.48
CA ASP A 115 8.55 -13.38 0.06
C ASP A 115 7.46 -12.78 -0.85
N MET A 116 7.47 -11.47 -1.09
CA MET A 116 6.39 -10.78 -1.83
C MET A 116 6.76 -10.34 -3.26
N GLU A 117 8.03 -10.36 -3.65
CA GLU A 117 8.43 -10.17 -5.06
C GLU A 117 8.21 -11.44 -5.91
N ASN A 118 8.02 -12.61 -5.27
CA ASN A 118 7.87 -13.89 -5.97
C ASN A 118 6.46 -14.20 -6.49
N GLU A 119 5.41 -13.48 -6.07
CA GLU A 119 4.07 -13.68 -6.66
C GLU A 119 3.85 -12.89 -7.96
N GLU A 120 4.80 -12.05 -8.39
CA GLU A 120 4.76 -11.34 -9.68
C GLU A 120 5.67 -11.96 -10.75
N HIS A 121 6.36 -13.08 -10.46
CA HIS A 121 7.30 -13.74 -11.39
C HIS A 121 6.99 -15.20 -11.76
N GLU A 122 5.80 -15.73 -11.45
CA GLU A 122 5.29 -16.95 -12.08
C GLU A 122 4.18 -16.61 -13.08
N ASN A 123 4.56 -16.11 -14.25
CA ASN A 123 3.88 -16.35 -15.54
C ASN A 123 4.71 -15.81 -16.72
N VAL A 124 6.02 -16.08 -16.71
CA VAL A 124 6.85 -15.95 -17.91
C VAL A 124 7.68 -17.23 -18.02
N GLU A 125 7.12 -18.23 -18.69
CA GLU A 125 7.78 -19.02 -19.75
C GLU A 125 6.93 -20.23 -20.13
N HIS A 126 6.26 -20.16 -21.29
CA HIS A 126 6.38 -21.22 -22.28
C HIS A 126 6.05 -20.66 -23.67
N ASP A 127 7.02 -19.98 -24.26
CA ASP A 127 7.03 -19.73 -25.70
C ASP A 127 7.40 -21.04 -26.41
N GLN A 128 6.49 -21.57 -27.23
CA GLN A 128 6.78 -22.34 -28.44
C GLN A 128 5.46 -22.82 -29.08
N GLY A 129 4.98 -22.10 -30.10
CA GLY A 129 3.84 -22.57 -30.88
C GLY A 129 3.27 -21.67 -31.97
N LEU A 130 3.88 -20.51 -32.28
CA LEU A 130 3.31 -19.54 -33.22
C LEU A 130 4.12 -19.33 -34.52
N ALA A 131 5.06 -20.22 -34.85
CA ALA A 131 5.86 -20.15 -36.08
C ALA A 131 5.38 -21.04 -37.25
N GLU A 132 4.25 -21.75 -37.14
CA GLU A 132 3.79 -22.72 -38.16
C GLU A 132 2.38 -22.41 -38.73
N HIS A 133 1.90 -21.17 -38.68
CA HIS A 133 0.59 -20.81 -39.28
C HIS A 133 0.62 -19.66 -40.31
N ILE A 134 1.81 -19.17 -40.68
CA ILE A 134 1.99 -18.16 -41.74
C ILE A 134 2.83 -18.75 -42.90
N LYS A 135 2.51 -19.95 -43.38
CA LYS A 135 2.97 -20.45 -44.68
C LYS A 135 1.90 -21.11 -45.56
N MET A 136 0.63 -21.14 -45.14
CA MET A 136 -0.45 -21.83 -45.88
C MET A 136 -1.53 -20.92 -46.47
N LYS A 137 -1.21 -19.69 -46.87
CA LYS A 137 -2.14 -18.83 -47.68
C LYS A 137 -1.49 -18.13 -48.88
N ARG A 138 -0.45 -18.70 -49.48
CA ARG A 138 0.12 -18.25 -50.77
C ARG A 138 0.39 -19.38 -51.78
N ARG A 139 -0.50 -20.37 -51.86
CA ARG A 139 -0.56 -21.31 -53.00
C ARG A 139 -1.99 -21.61 -53.42
N ARG A 140 -2.69 -20.59 -53.92
CA ARG A 140 -3.79 -20.73 -54.89
C ARG A 140 -3.78 -19.51 -55.80
N ARG A 141 -2.90 -19.57 -56.79
CA ARG A 141 -2.96 -18.84 -58.06
C ARG A 141 -1.94 -19.51 -58.98
N TYR A 142 -2.39 -20.55 -59.67
CA TYR A 142 -2.31 -20.74 -61.11
C TYR A 142 -3.40 -21.74 -61.47
#